data_AF-A0A3B9K570-F1
#
_entry.id   AF-A0A3B9K570-F1
#
_cell.length_a   1.000
_cell.length_b   1.000
_cell.length_c   1.000
_cell.angle_alpha   90.00
_cell.angle_beta   90.00
_cell.angle_gamma   90.00
#
_symmetry.space_group_name_H-M   'P 1'
#
loop_
_entity.id
_entity.type
_entity.pdbx_description
1 polymer ?
#
loop_
_entity_poly.entity_id
_entity_poly.type
_entity_poly.pdbx_seq_one_letter_code
_entity_poly.pdbx_strand_id
1 'polypeptide(L)'
;GRENWLHLDLPLHLFHFTEEGLIQILREKGFKIINIKRFHLEYSPFGWLQTLLNLSRIRFNLLYDLLKPESFRKDKEKLVDLLGAIATLILLPIYLPLALFLSIFEPVFFKRGSIVEVYASKDKS
;
A
#
# COMPACT_ATOMS: atom_id res chain seq x y z
N GLY A 1 -5.71 4.39 -9.95
CA GLY A 1 -6.00 3.43 -8.86
C GLY A 1 -5.73 2.03 -9.36
N ARG A 2 -6.75 1.16 -9.38
CA ARG A 2 -6.77 -0.23 -9.91
C ARG A 2 -5.40 -0.85 -10.25
N GLU A 3 -5.05 -0.99 -11.52
CA GLU A 3 -3.81 -1.65 -11.98
C GLU A 3 -2.51 -0.94 -11.58
N ASN A 4 -2.59 0.34 -11.21
CA ASN A 4 -1.45 1.17 -10.83
C ASN A 4 -1.24 1.21 -9.30
N TRP A 5 -2.10 0.55 -8.52
CA TRP A 5 -2.10 0.57 -7.07
C TRP A 5 -1.00 -0.31 -6.49
N LEU A 6 -0.12 0.25 -5.64
CA LEU A 6 1.00 -0.51 -5.07
C LEU A 6 0.52 -1.75 -4.28
N HIS A 7 -0.49 -1.60 -3.44
CA HIS A 7 -0.93 -2.70 -2.57
C HIS A 7 -1.79 -3.75 -3.29
N LEU A 8 -2.02 -3.59 -4.60
CA LEU A 8 -2.72 -4.61 -5.38
C LEU A 8 -1.68 -5.62 -5.86
N ASP A 9 -1.43 -6.64 -5.04
CA ASP A 9 -0.43 -7.67 -5.33
C ASP A 9 -1.08 -8.91 -6.00
N LEU A 10 -1.19 -8.87 -7.33
CA LEU A 10 -1.57 -10.01 -8.17
C LEU A 10 -0.30 -10.76 -8.65
N PRO A 11 -0.22 -12.11 -8.62
CA PRO A 11 -1.26 -13.12 -8.33
C PRO A 11 -1.14 -13.80 -6.95
N LEU A 12 -0.26 -13.32 -6.05
CA LEU A 12 0.09 -14.02 -4.81
C LEU A 12 -1.02 -13.98 -3.73
N HIS A 13 -1.96 -13.04 -3.82
CA HIS A 13 -3.08 -12.91 -2.90
C HIS A 13 -4.37 -13.49 -3.50
N LEU A 14 -4.51 -14.82 -3.42
CA LEU A 14 -5.69 -15.56 -3.91
C LEU A 14 -7.01 -15.07 -3.29
N PHE A 15 -6.95 -14.53 -2.06
CA PHE A 15 -8.09 -13.98 -1.35
C PHE A 15 -7.75 -12.59 -0.81
N HIS A 16 -8.55 -11.60 -1.18
CA HIS A 16 -8.57 -10.29 -0.53
C HIS A 16 -9.78 -10.25 0.39
N PHE A 17 -9.55 -10.31 1.70
CA PHE A 17 -10.63 -10.11 2.66
C PHE A 17 -11.10 -8.66 2.61
N THR A 18 -12.42 -8.47 2.55
CA THR A 18 -12.99 -7.16 2.90
C THR A 18 -12.88 -6.97 4.41
N GLU A 19 -12.85 -5.72 4.85
CA GLU A 19 -12.86 -5.39 6.28
C GLU A 19 -14.06 -6.06 6.97
N GLU A 20 -15.24 -5.99 6.34
CA GLU A 20 -16.48 -6.57 6.85
C GLU A 20 -16.38 -8.09 6.98
N GLY A 21 -15.80 -8.77 5.97
CA GLY A 21 -15.62 -10.21 5.98
C GLY A 21 -14.64 -10.66 7.06
N LEU A 22 -13.53 -9.93 7.23
CA LEU A 22 -12.56 -10.20 8.31
C LEU A 22 -13.21 -10.01 9.69
N ILE A 23 -13.97 -8.93 9.89
CA ILE A 23 -14.70 -8.66 11.14
C ILE A 23 -15.71 -9.78 11.43
N GLN A 24 -16.44 -10.22 10.42
CA GLN A 24 -17.43 -11.29 10.58
C GLN A 24 -16.78 -12.59 11.03
N ILE A 25 -15.69 -13.03 10.37
CA ILE A 25 -14.96 -14.25 10.73
C ILE A 25 -14.43 -14.17 12.17
N LEU A 26 -13.86 -13.02 12.56
CA LEU A 26 -13.38 -12.82 13.94
C LEU A 26 -14.51 -12.96 14.97
N ARG A 27 -15.67 -12.35 14.71
CA ARG A 27 -16.84 -12.45 15.59
C ARG A 27 -17.38 -13.88 15.68
N GLU A 28 -17.47 -14.59 14.56
CA GLU A 28 -17.91 -16.00 14.53
C GLU A 28 -16.98 -16.91 15.34
N LYS A 29 -15.70 -16.56 15.46
CA LYS A 29 -14.74 -17.28 16.32
C LYS A 29 -14.74 -16.82 17.78
N GLY A 30 -15.66 -15.94 18.16
CA GLY A 30 -15.84 -15.45 19.53
C GLY A 30 -14.88 -14.32 19.92
N PHE A 31 -14.27 -13.63 18.96
CA PHE A 31 -13.50 -12.43 19.24
C PHE A 31 -14.39 -11.18 19.31
N LYS A 32 -14.06 -10.27 20.22
CA LYS A 32 -14.62 -8.92 20.30
C LYS A 32 -13.67 -7.94 19.60
N ILE A 33 -14.19 -7.17 18.66
CA ILE A 33 -13.43 -6.12 17.99
C ILE A 33 -13.24 -4.95 18.96
N ILE A 34 -11.98 -4.58 19.20
CA ILE A 34 -11.59 -3.47 20.07
C ILE A 34 -11.42 -2.19 19.26
N ASN A 35 -10.74 -2.29 18.12
CA ASN A 35 -10.40 -1.13 17.30
C ASN A 35 -10.15 -1.55 15.85
N ILE A 36 -10.39 -0.63 14.92
CA ILE A 36 -10.08 -0.77 13.49
C ILE A 36 -9.32 0.47 13.06
N LYS A 37 -8.07 0.30 12.64
CA LYS A 37 -7.26 1.38 12.04
C LYS A 37 -7.23 1.20 10.53
N ARG A 38 -7.31 2.32 9.81
CA ARG A 38 -7.27 2.37 8.33
C ARG A 38 -6.14 3.25 7.81
N PHE A 39 -5.23 3.63 8.69
CA PHE A 39 -4.08 4.47 8.40
C PHE A 39 -2.86 3.88 9.11
N HIS A 40 -1.77 3.76 8.37
CA HIS A 40 -0.46 3.39 8.89
C HIS A 40 0.56 4.42 8.43
N LEU A 41 1.37 4.93 9.37
CA LEU A 41 2.24 6.08 9.15
C LEU A 41 3.24 5.89 7.99
N GLU A 42 3.78 4.68 7.83
CA GLU A 42 4.71 4.37 6.74
C GLU A 42 4.02 3.87 5.48
N TYR A 43 3.24 2.79 5.60
CA TYR A 43 2.62 2.14 4.45
C TYR A 43 1.60 3.01 3.72
N SER A 44 0.77 3.79 4.41
CA SER A 44 -0.28 4.58 3.73
C SER A 44 0.32 5.69 2.85
N PRO A 45 1.26 6.54 3.33
CA PRO A 45 1.94 7.49 2.46
C PRO A 45 2.73 6.84 1.34
N PHE A 46 3.47 5.76 1.64
CA PHE A 46 4.26 5.06 0.63
C PHE A 46 3.40 4.44 -0.47
N GLY A 47 2.27 3.83 -0.10
CA GLY A 47 1.26 3.30 -1.02
C GLY A 47 0.74 4.32 -2.01
N TRP A 48 0.38 5.50 -1.50
CA TRP A 48 -0.04 6.62 -2.35
C TRP A 48 1.09 7.16 -3.22
N LEU A 49 2.30 7.34 -2.67
CA LEU A 49 3.46 7.83 -3.39
C LEU A 49 3.81 6.92 -4.58
N GLN A 50 3.93 5.63 -4.33
CA GLN A 50 4.25 4.65 -5.36
C GLN A 50 3.11 4.51 -6.39
N THR A 51 1.85 4.61 -5.96
CA THR A 51 0.70 4.65 -6.88
C THR A 51 0.76 5.85 -7.81
N LEU A 52 1.06 7.05 -7.30
CA LEU A 52 1.22 8.25 -8.12
C LEU A 52 2.37 8.10 -9.13
N LEU A 53 3.50 7.53 -8.71
CA LEU A 53 4.63 7.22 -9.59
C LEU A 53 4.28 6.18 -10.68
N ASN A 54 3.48 5.16 -10.32
CA ASN A 54 2.99 4.17 -11.28
C ASN A 54 2.08 4.82 -12.34
N LEU A 55 1.25 5.78 -11.95
CA LEU A 55 0.40 6.54 -12.88
C LEU A 55 1.20 7.36 -13.89
N SER A 56 2.44 7.75 -13.58
CA SER A 56 3.35 8.44 -14.52
C SER A 56 3.94 7.51 -15.59
N ARG A 57 3.65 6.21 -15.54
CA ARG A 57 4.07 5.19 -16.53
C ARG A 57 5.58 5.08 -16.76
N ILE A 58 6.40 5.54 -15.80
CA ILE A 58 7.86 5.44 -15.87
C ILE A 58 8.29 3.97 -15.89
N ARG A 59 7.97 3.26 -14.80
CA ARG A 59 8.08 1.82 -14.65
C ARG A 59 7.29 1.43 -13.41
N PHE A 60 6.44 0.42 -13.54
CA PHE A 60 5.60 -0.05 -12.44
C PHE A 60 6.46 -0.51 -11.26
N ASN A 61 6.15 0.00 -10.06
CA ASN A 61 6.82 -0.26 -8.78
C ASN A 61 8.33 0.00 -8.74
N LEU A 62 8.84 0.94 -9.55
CA LEU A 62 10.27 1.27 -9.60
C LEU A 62 10.87 1.70 -8.26
N LEU A 63 10.29 2.69 -7.58
CA LEU A 63 10.82 3.17 -6.29
C LEU A 63 10.84 2.03 -5.25
N TYR A 64 9.79 1.22 -5.18
CA TYR A 64 9.73 0.04 -4.32
C TYR A 64 10.84 -0.97 -4.63
N ASP A 65 11.07 -1.29 -5.90
CA ASP A 65 12.14 -2.21 -6.31
C ASP A 65 13.55 -1.65 -6.06
N LEU A 66 13.75 -0.32 -6.19
CA LEU A 66 15.01 0.34 -5.85
C LEU A 66 15.31 0.25 -4.34
N LEU A 67 14.29 0.27 -3.49
CA LEU A 67 14.43 0.13 -2.04
C LEU A 67 14.63 -1.32 -1.59
N LYS A 68 14.31 -2.32 -2.44
CA LYS A 68 14.57 -3.73 -2.12
C LYS A 68 16.07 -4.04 -2.10
N PRO A 69 16.51 -4.97 -1.24
CA PRO A 69 17.87 -5.50 -1.28
C PRO A 69 18.19 -6.11 -2.65
N GLU A 70 19.47 -6.03 -3.06
CA GLU A 70 19.94 -6.53 -4.36
C GLU A 70 19.62 -8.00 -4.61
N SER A 71 19.64 -8.83 -3.56
CA SER A 71 19.30 -10.25 -3.63
C SER A 71 17.87 -10.54 -4.12
N PHE A 72 16.97 -9.55 -4.08
CA PHE A 72 15.58 -9.66 -4.53
C PHE A 72 15.31 -8.88 -5.83
N ARG A 73 16.32 -8.20 -6.39
CA ARG A 73 16.18 -7.48 -7.66
C ARG A 73 16.32 -8.48 -8.80
N LYS A 74 15.29 -8.57 -9.66
CA LYS A 74 15.40 -9.31 -10.92
C LYS A 74 16.32 -8.51 -11.84
N ASP A 75 17.30 -9.16 -12.48
CA ASP A 75 18.18 -8.55 -13.47
C ASP A 75 17.34 -7.93 -14.61
N LYS A 76 17.11 -6.62 -14.53
CA LYS A 76 16.38 -5.84 -15.52
C LYS A 76 17.33 -4.85 -16.19
N GLU A 77 16.96 -4.41 -17.39
CA GLU A 77 17.75 -3.51 -18.23
C GLU A 77 18.18 -2.24 -17.47
N LYS A 78 19.49 -2.13 -17.19
CA LYS A 78 20.08 -1.06 -16.37
C LYS A 78 19.79 0.36 -16.86
N LEU A 79 19.62 0.55 -18.17
CA LEU A 79 19.35 1.86 -18.78
C LEU A 79 17.94 2.38 -18.47
N VAL A 80 16.92 1.51 -18.57
CA VAL A 80 15.52 1.86 -18.24
C VAL A 80 15.40 2.21 -16.75
N ASP A 81 16.15 1.51 -15.91
CA ASP A 81 16.17 1.76 -14.47
C ASP A 81 16.83 3.10 -14.10
N LEU A 82 17.86 3.54 -14.83
CA LEU A 82 18.51 4.83 -14.59
C LEU A 82 17.61 6.02 -14.97
N LEU A 83 17.06 6.01 -16.19
CA LEU A 83 16.15 7.08 -16.64
C LEU A 83 14.91 7.14 -15.76
N GLY A 84 14.37 5.99 -15.40
CA GLY A 84 13.23 5.93 -14.49
C GLY A 84 13.56 6.44 -13.08
N ALA A 85 14.76 6.17 -12.57
CA ALA A 85 15.19 6.68 -11.27
C ALA A 85 15.31 8.21 -11.28
N ILE A 86 15.87 8.79 -12.35
CA ILE A 86 15.97 10.25 -12.52
C ILE A 86 14.56 10.86 -12.58
N ALA A 87 13.68 10.30 -13.41
CA ALA A 87 12.30 10.78 -13.51
C ALA A 87 11.55 10.67 -12.18
N THR A 88 11.75 9.58 -11.43
CA THR A 88 11.21 9.41 -10.08
C THR A 88 11.70 10.51 -9.15
N LEU A 89 13.01 10.79 -9.14
CA LEU A 89 13.62 11.82 -8.29
C LEU A 89 13.06 13.21 -8.58
N ILE A 90 12.80 13.53 -9.86
CA ILE A 90 12.19 14.80 -10.27
C ILE A 90 10.74 14.92 -9.80
N LEU A 91 9.99 13.83 -9.78
CA LEU A 91 8.58 13.82 -9.38
C LEU A 91 8.37 13.78 -7.85
N LEU A 92 9.36 13.30 -7.09
CA LEU A 92 9.26 13.16 -5.62
C LEU A 92 8.82 14.45 -4.90
N PRO A 93 9.36 15.65 -5.17
CA PRO A 93 8.96 16.87 -4.48
C PRO A 93 7.47 17.23 -4.67
N ILE A 94 6.86 16.77 -5.77
CA ILE A 94 5.46 17.03 -6.10
C ILE A 94 4.58 15.92 -5.51
N TYR A 95 4.97 14.65 -5.69
CA TYR A 95 4.14 13.52 -5.29
C TYR A 95 4.23 13.21 -3.80
N LEU A 96 5.33 13.52 -3.12
CA LEU A 96 5.44 13.31 -1.68
C LEU A 96 4.41 14.11 -0.86
N PRO A 97 4.28 15.44 -1.01
CA PRO A 97 3.25 16.19 -0.27
C PRO A 97 1.84 15.77 -0.67
N LEU A 98 1.60 15.45 -1.95
CA LEU A 98 0.32 14.95 -2.42
C LEU A 98 -0.01 13.58 -1.81
N ALA A 99 0.95 12.67 -1.73
CA ALA A 99 0.79 11.35 -1.13
C ALA A 99 0.50 11.44 0.37
N LEU A 100 1.20 12.31 1.09
CA LEU A 100 0.93 12.57 2.50
C LEU A 100 -0.51 13.08 2.70
N PHE A 101 -0.92 14.07 1.93
CA PHE A 101 -2.29 14.60 1.97
C PHE A 101 -3.32 13.51 1.69
N LEU A 102 -3.17 12.76 0.58
CA LEU A 102 -4.10 11.70 0.19
C LEU A 102 -4.15 10.57 1.21
N SER A 103 -3.02 10.20 1.81
CA SER A 103 -2.93 9.12 2.81
C SER A 103 -3.72 9.41 4.08
N ILE A 104 -3.87 10.69 4.44
CA ILE A 104 -4.68 11.13 5.59
C ILE A 104 -6.13 11.36 5.15
N PHE A 105 -6.32 11.95 3.97
CA PHE A 105 -7.64 12.27 3.43
C PHE A 105 -8.49 11.00 3.20
N GLU A 106 -7.90 9.96 2.60
CA GLU A 106 -8.60 8.71 2.29
C GLU A 106 -9.32 8.08 3.52
N PRO A 107 -8.63 7.78 4.64
CA PRO A 107 -9.26 7.16 5.80
C PRO A 107 -10.23 8.07 6.54
N VAL A 108 -9.99 9.38 6.56
CA VAL A 108 -10.86 10.34 7.26
C VAL A 108 -12.21 10.47 6.55
N PHE A 109 -12.22 10.58 5.22
CA PHE A 109 -13.45 10.87 4.48
C PHE A 109 -14.18 9.62 3.98
N PHE A 110 -13.44 8.58 3.56
CA PHE A 110 -14.06 7.40 2.95
C PHE A 110 -14.17 6.22 3.90
N LYS A 111 -13.62 6.31 5.12
CA LYS A 111 -13.49 5.18 6.06
C LYS A 111 -12.90 3.94 5.38
N ARG A 112 -11.94 4.16 4.49
CA ARG A 112 -11.21 3.16 3.72
C ARG A 112 -9.73 3.44 3.83
N GLY A 113 -8.89 2.45 3.60
CA GLY A 113 -7.47 2.64 3.65
C GLY A 113 -6.74 1.61 2.80
N SER A 114 -5.53 1.99 2.42
CA SER A 114 -4.57 1.09 1.77
C SER A 114 -4.26 -0.16 2.62
N ILE A 115 -4.33 -0.01 3.95
CA ILE A 115 -4.14 -1.08 4.94
C ILE A 115 -5.25 -0.97 5.97
N VAL A 116 -5.75 -2.11 6.42
CA VAL A 116 -6.71 -2.23 7.52
C VAL A 116 -6.09 -3.09 8.63
N GLU A 117 -5.97 -2.53 9.82
CA GLU A 117 -5.56 -3.25 11.03
C GLU A 117 -6.77 -3.44 11.94
N VAL A 118 -7.10 -4.70 12.23
CA VAL A 118 -8.19 -5.06 13.14
C VAL A 118 -7.61 -5.60 14.44
N TYR A 119 -7.87 -4.88 15.54
CA TYR A 119 -7.49 -5.29 16.89
C TYR A 119 -8.69 -5.98 17.54
N ALA A 120 -8.51 -7.23 17.96
CA ALA A 120 -9.56 -8.02 18.57
C ALA A 120 -9.03 -8.80 19.78
N SER A 121 -9.87 -8.97 20.80
CA SER A 121 -9.59 -9.82 21.95
C SER A 121 -10.58 -10.95 22.04
N LYS A 122 -10.14 -12.06 22.63
CA LYS A 122 -10.99 -13.17 23.02
C LYS A 122 -10.62 -13.52 24.45
N ASP A 123 -11.64 -13.66 25.30
CA ASP A 123 -11.41 -14.10 26.67
C ASP A 123 -10.82 -15.51 26.63
N LYS A 124 -9.79 -15.76 27.44
CA LYS A 124 -9.24 -17.09 27.61
C LYS A 124 -10.26 -17.91 28.39
N SER A 125 -11.04 -18.74 27.69
CA SER A 125 -11.82 -19.81 28.31
C SER A 125 -10.91 -20.90 28.83
#